data_AF-A0A2M6UHB8-F1
#
_entry.id   AF-A0A2M6UHB8-F1
#
_cell.length_a   1.000
_cell.length_b   1.000
_cell.length_c   1.000
_cell.angle_alpha   90.00
_cell.angle_beta   90.00
_cell.angle_gamma   90.00
#
_symmetry.space_group_name_H-M   'P 1'
#
loop_
_entity.id
_entity.type
_entity.pdbx_description
1 polymer ?
#
loop_
_entity_poly.entity_id
_entity_poly.type
_entity_poly.pdbx_seq_one_letter_code
_entity_poly.pdbx_strand_id
1 'polypeptide(L)'
;MPTRKQLSRPERFGLWKAWDGCCAWCAEKVVFKDVQIDHLIPLDAVASDETREEIVSRYSLPADFDFSGLENLVPSCSRCNRLKSSQVFEPSPALILFISSVRLKAGLARHIANAFNADEKKEKLLAKVEAAMHRGDITESDITELLASLPVLVRKAAVAQPDVYLQIAPGWEVVEQRGHLVTVRASSGRTGITSTSGHASWICPSCGQNGPWNGVICLSCGRMSDPGD
;
A
#
# COMPACT_ATOMS: atom_id res chain seq x y z
N MET A 1 -10.96 14.45 26.28
CA MET A 1 -10.05 13.30 26.09
C MET A 1 -10.54 12.48 24.90
N PRO A 2 -9.68 12.21 23.91
CA PRO A 2 -10.02 11.30 22.82
C PRO A 2 -10.31 9.91 23.39
N THR A 3 -11.45 9.34 23.01
CA THR A 3 -11.88 8.02 23.46
C THR A 3 -11.21 6.95 22.62
N ARG A 4 -10.70 5.89 23.27
CA ARG A 4 -10.13 4.75 22.57
C ARG A 4 -11.21 4.10 21.71
N LYS A 5 -11.05 4.16 20.40
CA LYS A 5 -11.95 3.49 19.46
C LYS A 5 -11.81 1.98 19.57
N GLN A 6 -12.92 1.27 19.74
CA GLN A 6 -12.93 -0.19 19.61
C GLN A 6 -12.95 -0.56 18.14
N LEU A 7 -11.85 -1.10 17.63
CA LEU A 7 -11.78 -1.55 16.25
C LEU A 7 -12.59 -2.84 16.04
N SER A 8 -13.33 -2.87 14.94
CA SER A 8 -13.97 -4.09 14.45
C SER A 8 -12.93 -5.13 14.00
N ARG A 9 -13.33 -6.40 13.92
CA ARG A 9 -12.45 -7.47 13.42
C ARG A 9 -11.93 -7.19 11.99
N PRO A 10 -12.76 -6.71 11.03
CA PRO A 10 -12.29 -6.30 9.70
C PRO A 10 -11.28 -5.16 9.75
N GLU A 11 -11.48 -4.13 10.57
CA GLU A 11 -10.51 -3.03 10.72
C GLU A 11 -9.18 -3.53 11.30
N ARG A 12 -9.23 -4.38 12.35
CA ARG A 12 -8.02 -5.02 12.91
C ARG A 12 -7.30 -5.86 11.86
N PHE A 13 -8.05 -6.64 11.07
CA PHE A 13 -7.49 -7.49 10.02
C PHE A 13 -6.88 -6.66 8.90
N GLY A 14 -7.57 -5.61 8.46
CA GLY A 14 -7.07 -4.66 7.47
C GLY A 14 -5.76 -4.02 7.91
N LEU A 15 -5.67 -3.59 9.17
CA LEU A 15 -4.44 -3.02 9.72
C LEU A 15 -3.30 -4.05 9.75
N TRP A 16 -3.54 -5.25 10.29
CA TRP A 16 -2.54 -6.32 10.30
C TRP A 16 -2.05 -6.67 8.89
N LYS A 17 -2.98 -6.79 7.93
CA LYS A 17 -2.67 -7.20 6.56
C LYS A 17 -1.97 -6.09 5.76
N ALA A 18 -2.30 -4.81 5.98
CA ALA A 18 -1.61 -3.68 5.36
C ALA A 18 -0.12 -3.57 5.74
N TRP A 19 0.28 -4.25 6.81
CA TRP A 19 1.66 -4.39 7.27
C TRP A 19 2.23 -5.79 7.02
N ASP A 20 1.63 -6.55 6.11
CA ASP A 20 2.04 -7.91 5.76
C ASP A 20 2.10 -8.87 6.96
N GLY A 21 1.31 -8.59 7.99
CA GLY A 21 1.31 -9.33 9.25
C GLY A 21 2.59 -9.18 10.06
N CYS A 22 3.33 -8.09 9.87
CA CYS A 22 4.51 -7.75 10.66
C CYS A 22 4.18 -6.72 11.74
N CYS A 23 4.94 -6.77 12.84
CA CYS A 23 5.01 -5.70 13.82
C CYS A 23 5.61 -4.45 13.18
N ALA A 24 4.98 -3.29 13.37
CA ALA A 24 5.46 -2.03 12.81
C ALA A 24 6.79 -1.56 13.42
N TRP A 25 7.12 -2.00 14.63
CA TRP A 25 8.30 -1.58 15.37
C TRP A 25 9.54 -2.44 15.09
N CYS A 26 9.40 -3.76 15.09
CA CYS A 26 10.52 -4.69 14.92
C CYS A 26 10.52 -5.44 13.59
N ALA A 27 9.51 -5.23 12.74
CA ALA A 27 9.29 -5.94 11.47
C ALA A 27 9.13 -7.47 11.56
N GLU A 28 9.17 -8.06 12.77
CA GLU A 28 8.92 -9.49 12.98
C GLU A 28 7.46 -9.86 12.66
N LYS A 29 7.25 -11.07 12.13
CA LYS A 29 5.91 -11.60 11.87
C LYS A 29 5.15 -11.80 13.18
N VAL A 30 3.88 -11.39 13.18
CA VAL A 30 2.94 -11.60 14.28
C VAL A 30 1.69 -12.23 13.70
N VAL A 31 1.25 -13.36 14.25
CA VAL A 31 0.00 -13.98 13.80
C VAL A 31 -1.19 -13.12 14.21
N PHE A 32 -2.24 -13.11 13.38
CA PHE A 32 -3.39 -12.22 13.58
C PHE A 32 -4.07 -12.35 14.94
N LYS A 33 -4.11 -13.56 15.52
CA LYS A 33 -4.69 -13.79 16.86
C LYS A 33 -3.91 -13.10 17.99
N ASP A 34 -2.60 -12.89 17.81
CA ASP A 34 -1.68 -12.41 18.84
C ASP A 34 -1.28 -10.94 18.60
N VAL A 35 -1.70 -10.33 17.48
CA VAL A 35 -1.38 -8.94 17.15
C VAL A 35 -2.15 -7.96 18.03
N GLN A 36 -1.41 -7.02 18.60
CA GLN A 36 -1.97 -5.88 19.32
C GLN A 36 -2.05 -4.67 18.39
N ILE A 37 -3.01 -3.78 18.64
CA ILE A 37 -3.13 -2.52 17.92
C ILE A 37 -2.65 -1.42 18.85
N ASP A 38 -1.60 -0.74 18.43
CA ASP A 38 -0.88 0.26 19.20
C ASP A 38 -1.13 1.65 18.61
N HIS A 39 -1.17 2.67 19.48
CA HIS A 39 -1.27 4.05 19.06
C HIS A 39 0.14 4.62 18.93
N LEU A 40 0.48 5.09 17.74
CA LEU A 40 1.77 5.72 17.46
C LEU A 40 1.99 6.90 18.41
N ILE A 41 1.01 7.79 18.48
CA ILE A 41 0.88 8.85 19.48
C ILE A 41 -0.10 8.38 20.56
N PRO A 42 0.36 8.15 21.81
CA PRO A 42 -0.48 7.71 22.91
C PRO A 42 -1.66 8.66 23.19
N LEU A 43 -2.85 8.12 23.49
CA LEU A 43 -4.05 8.93 23.72
C LEU A 43 -4.00 9.80 24.98
N ASP A 44 -3.22 9.38 25.98
CA ASP A 44 -2.95 10.15 27.20
C ASP A 44 -2.10 11.39 26.92
N ALA A 45 -1.24 11.35 25.89
CA ALA A 45 -0.45 12.51 25.46
C ALA A 45 -1.28 13.61 24.77
N VAL A 46 -2.55 13.33 24.45
CA VAL A 46 -3.47 14.22 23.72
C VAL A 46 -4.78 14.42 24.48
N ALA A 47 -4.72 14.31 25.81
CA ALA A 47 -5.87 14.36 26.69
C ALA A 47 -6.62 15.71 26.67
N SER A 48 -5.89 16.82 26.62
CA SER A 48 -6.41 18.20 26.58
C SER A 48 -6.36 18.79 25.16
N ASP A 49 -7.03 19.92 24.94
CA ASP A 49 -7.01 20.60 23.64
C ASP A 49 -5.63 21.24 23.38
N GLU A 50 -5.04 21.85 24.41
CA GLU A 50 -3.69 22.42 24.36
C GLU A 50 -2.61 21.39 23.98
N THR A 51 -2.62 20.21 24.63
CA THR A 51 -1.68 19.13 24.29
C THR A 51 -1.91 18.56 22.90
N ARG A 52 -3.15 18.59 22.39
CA ARG A 52 -3.46 18.23 21.00
C ARG A 52 -2.88 19.23 20.01
N GLU A 53 -3.09 20.51 20.23
CA GLU A 53 -2.54 21.57 19.37
C GLU A 53 -1.01 21.51 19.34
N GLU A 54 -0.39 21.29 20.50
CA GLU A 54 1.06 21.11 20.59
C GLU A 54 1.55 19.91 19.76
N ILE A 55 0.92 18.75 19.89
CA ILE A 55 1.27 17.54 19.15
C ILE A 55 1.02 17.70 17.64
N VAL A 56 -0.10 18.30 17.25
CA VAL A 56 -0.42 18.61 15.85
C VAL A 56 0.67 19.48 15.24
N SER A 57 1.07 20.55 15.94
CA SER A 57 2.17 21.42 15.53
C SER A 57 3.50 20.66 15.46
N ARG A 58 3.85 19.94 16.53
CA ARG A 58 5.12 19.23 16.71
C ARG A 58 5.40 18.21 15.60
N TYR A 59 4.39 17.47 15.15
CA TYR A 59 4.53 16.48 14.07
C TYR A 59 4.01 16.97 12.72
N SER A 60 3.62 18.24 12.61
CA SER A 60 3.04 18.82 11.39
C SER A 60 1.85 18.01 10.85
N LEU A 61 0.93 17.64 11.75
CA LEU A 61 -0.28 16.89 11.42
C LEU A 61 -1.39 17.82 10.88
N PRO A 62 -2.38 17.27 10.15
CA PRO A 62 -3.59 18.02 9.82
C PRO A 62 -4.33 18.52 11.07
N ALA A 63 -4.99 19.67 10.97
CA ALA A 63 -5.75 20.24 12.08
C ALA A 63 -6.92 19.36 12.54
N ASP A 64 -7.46 18.54 11.62
CA ASP A 64 -8.54 17.59 11.85
C ASP A 64 -8.04 16.16 12.12
N PHE A 65 -6.78 15.99 12.53
CA PHE A 65 -6.18 14.67 12.78
C PHE A 65 -6.93 13.88 13.87
N ASP A 66 -7.47 12.72 13.49
CA ASP A 66 -8.11 11.79 14.42
C ASP A 66 -7.08 10.92 15.14
N PHE A 67 -6.79 11.25 16.39
CA PHE A 67 -5.87 10.49 17.25
C PHE A 67 -6.36 9.07 17.58
N SER A 68 -7.65 8.78 17.39
CA SER A 68 -8.22 7.44 17.51
C SER A 68 -8.40 6.75 16.14
N GLY A 69 -8.03 7.44 15.06
CA GLY A 69 -8.14 7.01 13.67
C GLY A 69 -7.03 6.06 13.24
N LEU A 70 -7.24 5.37 12.12
CA LEU A 70 -6.29 4.36 11.60
C LEU A 70 -4.91 4.96 11.25
N GLU A 71 -4.87 6.26 10.98
CA GLU A 71 -3.69 7.07 10.71
C GLU A 71 -2.75 7.18 11.92
N ASN A 72 -3.24 6.87 13.12
CA ASN A 72 -2.45 6.82 14.36
C ASN A 72 -2.27 5.37 14.86
N LEU A 73 -2.73 4.36 14.13
CA LEU A 73 -2.74 2.97 14.60
C LEU A 73 -1.76 2.10 13.81
N VAL A 74 -1.05 1.25 14.53
CA VAL A 74 -0.11 0.27 13.95
C VAL A 74 -0.28 -1.12 14.57
N PRO A 75 -0.01 -2.20 13.82
CA PRO A 75 0.09 -3.53 14.41
C PRO A 75 1.41 -3.66 15.19
N SER A 76 1.35 -4.19 16.40
CA SER A 76 2.52 -4.43 17.23
C SER A 76 2.50 -5.83 17.85
N CYS A 77 3.69 -6.39 18.03
CA CYS A 77 3.88 -7.51 18.95
C CYS A 77 3.75 -7.03 20.40
N SER A 78 3.45 -7.94 21.33
CA SER A 78 3.27 -7.61 22.75
C SER A 78 4.52 -7.00 23.38
N ARG A 79 5.71 -7.50 23.00
CA ARG A 79 7.00 -7.00 23.48
C ARG A 79 7.22 -5.54 23.13
N CYS A 80 7.05 -5.17 21.86
CA CYS A 80 7.28 -3.80 21.38
C CYS A 80 6.23 -2.83 21.92
N ASN A 81 4.95 -3.24 21.95
CA ASN A 81 3.87 -2.40 22.48
C ASN A 81 4.11 -2.07 23.97
N ARG A 82 4.51 -3.07 24.75
CA ARG A 82 4.87 -2.88 26.17
C ARG A 82 6.12 -2.01 26.34
N LEU A 83 7.13 -2.18 25.49
CA LEU A 83 8.36 -1.39 25.54
C LEU A 83 8.10 0.09 25.24
N LYS A 84 7.27 0.37 24.22
CA LYS A 84 6.85 1.74 23.88
C LYS A 84 6.03 2.38 24.99
N SER A 85 5.08 1.65 25.58
CA SER A 85 4.19 2.18 26.62
C SER A 85 3.54 3.51 26.19
N SER A 86 3.43 4.48 27.11
CA SER A 86 2.96 5.85 26.86
C SER A 86 4.04 6.79 26.33
N GLN A 87 5.15 6.28 25.80
CA GLN A 87 6.22 7.14 25.30
C GLN A 87 5.78 7.93 24.06
N VAL A 88 6.03 9.24 24.12
CA VAL A 88 5.95 10.18 23.01
C VAL A 88 7.37 10.40 22.50
N PHE A 89 7.62 10.16 21.22
CA PHE A 89 8.95 10.26 20.63
C PHE A 89 9.20 11.65 20.06
N GLU A 90 10.38 12.23 20.28
CA GLU A 90 10.71 13.51 19.64
C GLU A 90 10.76 13.38 18.10
N PRO A 91 10.35 14.43 17.35
CA PRO A 91 10.41 14.42 15.91
C PRO A 91 11.83 14.18 15.41
N SER A 92 12.02 13.10 14.68
CA SER A 92 13.24 12.82 13.92
C SER A 92 12.87 12.53 12.47
N PRO A 93 13.78 12.72 11.49
CA PRO A 93 13.47 12.42 10.10
C PRO A 93 12.93 11.00 9.89
N ALA A 94 13.48 10.01 10.61
CA ALA A 94 13.00 8.63 10.57
C ALA A 94 11.56 8.49 11.09
N LEU A 95 11.23 9.16 12.21
CA LEU A 95 9.88 9.14 12.77
C LEU A 95 8.86 9.84 11.85
N ILE A 96 9.23 10.95 11.21
CA ILE A 96 8.35 11.66 10.27
C ILE A 96 8.05 10.80 9.02
N LEU A 97 9.07 10.13 8.49
CA LEU A 97 8.88 9.16 7.40
C LEU A 97 8.00 7.99 7.85
N PHE A 98 8.19 7.51 9.07
CA PHE A 98 7.36 6.47 9.65
C PHE A 98 5.91 6.90 9.80
N ILE A 99 5.62 8.06 10.39
CA ILE A 99 4.26 8.64 10.48
C ILE A 99 3.61 8.71 9.08
N SER A 100 4.37 9.17 8.08
CA SER A 100 3.90 9.23 6.69
C SER A 100 3.54 7.84 6.15
N SER A 101 4.36 6.82 6.43
CA SER A 101 4.08 5.43 6.07
C SER A 101 2.82 4.88 6.74
N VAL A 102 2.58 5.22 8.02
CA VAL A 102 1.40 4.80 8.78
C VAL A 102 0.14 5.34 8.12
N ARG A 103 0.15 6.63 7.75
CA ARG A 103 -0.96 7.30 7.05
C ARG A 103 -1.26 6.67 5.69
N LEU A 104 -0.24 6.34 4.90
CA LEU A 104 -0.42 5.61 3.63
C LEU A 104 -1.04 4.23 3.85
N LYS A 105 -0.53 3.48 4.85
CA LYS A 105 -1.05 2.16 5.20
C LYS A 105 -2.45 2.19 5.80
N ALA A 106 -2.88 3.29 6.42
CA ALA A 106 -4.25 3.47 6.90
C ALA A 106 -5.28 3.41 5.76
N GLY A 107 -4.95 3.97 4.59
CA GLY A 107 -5.78 3.86 3.39
C GLY A 107 -5.92 2.41 2.90
N LEU A 108 -4.80 1.68 2.84
CA LEU A 108 -4.79 0.26 2.49
C LEU A 108 -5.57 -0.59 3.51
N ALA A 109 -5.41 -0.31 4.80
CA ALA A 109 -6.13 -0.99 5.87
C ALA A 109 -7.65 -0.81 5.73
N ARG A 110 -8.12 0.41 5.44
CA ARG A 110 -9.54 0.68 5.15
C ARG A 110 -10.03 -0.11 3.95
N HIS A 111 -9.27 -0.13 2.86
CA HIS A 111 -9.62 -0.87 1.66
C HIS A 111 -9.78 -2.37 1.95
N ILE A 112 -8.82 -2.98 2.66
CA ILE A 112 -8.87 -4.40 3.02
C ILE A 112 -10.05 -4.69 3.97
N ALA A 113 -10.30 -3.83 4.96
CA ALA A 113 -11.42 -3.98 5.88
C ALA A 113 -12.78 -3.90 5.16
N ASN A 114 -12.90 -3.00 4.18
CA ASN A 114 -14.11 -2.87 3.37
C ASN A 114 -14.33 -4.07 2.46
N ALA A 115 -13.27 -4.59 1.84
CA ALA A 115 -13.33 -5.82 1.04
C ALA A 115 -13.75 -7.01 1.91
N PHE A 116 -13.16 -7.18 3.09
CA PHE A 116 -13.53 -8.23 4.05
C PHE A 116 -15.01 -8.15 4.43
N ASN A 117 -15.50 -6.94 4.73
CA ASN A 117 -16.93 -6.72 5.03
C ASN A 117 -17.84 -7.02 3.83
N ALA A 118 -17.42 -6.67 2.62
CA ALA A 118 -18.17 -6.93 1.41
C ALA A 118 -18.29 -8.44 1.15
N ASP A 119 -17.19 -9.18 1.31
CA ASP A 119 -17.17 -10.63 1.18
C ASP A 119 -18.03 -11.30 2.25
N GLU A 120 -17.90 -10.92 3.53
CA GLU A 120 -18.74 -11.48 4.60
C GLU A 120 -20.24 -11.20 4.36
N LYS A 121 -20.61 -10.01 3.90
CA LYS A 121 -21.99 -9.66 3.56
C LYS A 121 -22.49 -10.44 2.35
N LYS A 122 -21.65 -10.61 1.33
CA LYS A 122 -21.95 -11.41 0.13
C LYS A 122 -22.24 -12.85 0.52
N GLU A 123 -21.36 -13.48 1.29
CA GLU A 123 -21.54 -14.86 1.75
C GLU A 123 -22.81 -15.03 2.60
N LYS A 124 -23.08 -14.11 3.54
CA LYS A 124 -24.34 -14.14 4.32
C LYS A 124 -25.58 -13.96 3.45
N LEU A 125 -25.51 -13.15 2.39
CA LEU A 125 -26.62 -12.95 1.47
C LEU A 125 -26.85 -14.21 0.64
N LEU A 126 -25.80 -14.80 0.06
CA LEU A 126 -25.88 -16.04 -0.71
C LEU A 126 -26.46 -17.18 0.13
N ALA A 127 -25.99 -17.36 1.36
CA ALA A 127 -26.53 -18.37 2.28
C ALA A 127 -28.03 -18.17 2.58
N LYS A 128 -28.50 -16.91 2.69
CA LYS A 128 -29.92 -16.60 2.88
C LYS A 128 -30.75 -16.92 1.63
N VAL A 129 -30.21 -16.61 0.45
CA VAL A 129 -30.83 -16.92 -0.84
C VAL A 129 -30.95 -18.44 -1.02
N GLU A 130 -29.87 -19.19 -0.80
CA GLU A 130 -29.89 -20.66 -0.83
C GLU A 130 -30.92 -21.24 0.15
N ALA A 131 -30.97 -20.74 1.39
CA ALA A 131 -31.95 -21.20 2.37
C ALA A 131 -33.40 -20.89 1.96
N ALA A 132 -33.66 -19.76 1.32
CA ALA A 132 -34.98 -19.40 0.80
C ALA A 132 -35.37 -20.27 -0.41
N MET A 133 -34.41 -20.59 -1.29
CA MET A 133 -34.62 -21.53 -2.39
C MET A 133 -34.94 -22.94 -1.89
N HIS A 134 -34.22 -23.42 -0.87
CA HIS A 134 -34.50 -24.72 -0.26
C HIS A 134 -35.89 -24.82 0.39
N ARG A 135 -36.44 -23.71 0.91
CA ARG A 135 -37.81 -23.66 1.45
C ARG A 135 -38.88 -23.49 0.38
N GLY A 136 -38.49 -23.16 -0.85
CA GLY A 136 -39.41 -22.85 -1.94
C GLY A 136 -39.99 -21.43 -1.87
N ASP A 137 -39.48 -20.56 -0.99
CA ASP A 137 -39.91 -19.15 -0.87
C ASP A 137 -39.44 -18.32 -2.09
N ILE A 138 -38.36 -18.77 -2.75
CA ILE A 138 -37.77 -18.18 -3.96
C ILE A 138 -37.48 -19.33 -4.92
N THR A 139 -37.88 -19.20 -6.18
CA THR A 139 -37.59 -20.15 -7.25
C THR A 139 -36.45 -19.66 -8.14
N GLU A 140 -35.92 -20.56 -8.97
CA GLU A 140 -34.93 -20.19 -9.99
C GLU A 140 -35.47 -19.14 -10.98
N SER A 141 -36.77 -19.18 -11.28
CA SER A 141 -37.45 -18.20 -12.12
C SER A 141 -37.40 -16.80 -11.50
N ASP A 142 -37.66 -16.69 -10.19
CA ASP A 142 -37.65 -15.41 -9.46
C ASP A 142 -36.26 -14.76 -9.49
N ILE A 143 -35.19 -15.57 -9.36
CA ILE A 143 -33.81 -15.08 -9.44
C ILE A 143 -33.47 -14.64 -10.87
N THR A 144 -33.90 -15.41 -11.87
CA THR A 144 -33.63 -15.10 -13.28
C THR A 144 -34.32 -13.81 -13.70
N GLU A 145 -35.57 -13.60 -13.27
CA GLU A 145 -36.33 -12.37 -13.52
C GLU A 145 -35.70 -11.17 -12.80
N LEU A 146 -35.25 -11.36 -11.55
CA LEU A 146 -34.48 -10.34 -10.82
C LEU A 146 -33.20 -9.96 -11.58
N LEU A 147 -32.39 -10.94 -12.01
CA LEU A 147 -31.15 -10.68 -12.75
C LEU A 147 -31.40 -9.97 -14.08
N ALA A 148 -32.47 -10.32 -14.79
CA ALA A 148 -32.88 -9.67 -16.03
C ALA A 148 -33.36 -8.22 -15.81
N SER A 149 -33.89 -7.91 -14.62
CA SER A 149 -34.34 -6.57 -14.24
C SER A 149 -33.20 -5.63 -13.80
N LEU A 150 -32.01 -6.17 -13.48
CA LEU A 150 -30.88 -5.36 -13.04
C LEU A 150 -30.25 -4.60 -14.22
N PRO A 151 -29.92 -3.31 -14.06
CA PRO A 151 -29.22 -2.55 -15.08
C PRO A 151 -27.84 -3.16 -15.33
N VAL A 152 -27.50 -3.35 -16.61
CA VAL A 152 -26.16 -3.81 -17.02
C VAL A 152 -25.13 -2.74 -16.65
N LEU A 153 -24.31 -3.03 -15.65
CA LEU A 153 -23.17 -2.20 -15.29
C LEU A 153 -22.07 -2.37 -16.34
N VAL A 154 -22.06 -1.50 -17.35
CA VAL A 154 -20.90 -1.34 -18.24
C VAL A 154 -19.78 -0.73 -17.41
N ARG A 155 -18.88 -1.56 -16.89
CA ARG A 155 -17.65 -1.08 -16.26
C ARG A 155 -16.87 -0.32 -17.33
N LYS A 156 -16.66 0.98 -17.13
CA LYS A 156 -15.60 1.72 -17.82
C LYS A 156 -14.32 0.91 -17.61
N ALA A 157 -13.71 0.44 -18.69
CA ALA A 157 -12.52 -0.39 -18.63
C ALA A 157 -11.50 0.22 -17.67
N ALA A 158 -11.32 -0.41 -16.50
CA ALA A 158 -10.16 -0.16 -15.67
C ALA A 158 -8.99 -0.75 -16.44
N VAL A 159 -8.20 0.11 -17.09
CA VAL A 159 -6.93 -0.29 -17.68
C VAL A 159 -6.04 -0.70 -16.51
N ALA A 160 -5.91 -2.01 -16.34
CA ALA A 160 -4.97 -2.60 -15.40
C ALA A 160 -3.59 -2.64 -16.05
N GLN A 161 -2.70 -1.75 -15.61
CA GLN A 161 -1.28 -2.01 -15.38
C GLN A 161 -0.74 -0.85 -14.54
N PRO A 162 0.09 -1.08 -13.51
CA PRO A 162 0.81 0.02 -12.89
C PRO A 162 1.65 0.69 -13.98
N ASP A 163 1.67 2.02 -14.02
CA ASP A 163 2.59 2.76 -14.86
C ASP A 163 4.02 2.30 -14.53
N VAL A 164 4.59 1.46 -15.38
CA VAL A 164 6.01 1.13 -15.29
C VAL A 164 6.73 2.28 -15.99
N TYR A 165 7.07 3.30 -15.22
CA TYR A 165 7.81 4.45 -15.72
C TYR A 165 9.22 4.00 -16.10
N LEU A 166 9.47 3.88 -17.41
CA LEU A 166 10.81 3.68 -17.95
C LEU A 166 11.56 5.02 -17.92
N GLN A 167 12.51 5.16 -16.99
CA GLN A 167 13.42 6.30 -16.99
C GLN A 167 14.55 6.05 -17.99
N ILE A 168 14.41 6.64 -19.18
CA ILE A 168 15.48 6.73 -20.19
C ILE A 168 16.15 8.10 -20.12
N ALA A 169 17.46 8.13 -20.38
CA ALA A 169 18.20 9.38 -20.50
C ALA A 169 17.58 10.27 -21.61
N PRO A 170 17.65 11.62 -21.48
CA PRO A 170 17.16 12.52 -22.51
C PRO A 170 17.76 12.22 -23.89
N GLY A 171 16.96 12.32 -24.95
CA GLY A 171 17.41 12.10 -26.33
C GLY A 171 17.30 10.66 -26.86
N TRP A 172 16.62 9.78 -26.12
CA TRP A 172 16.31 8.40 -26.53
C TRP A 172 14.81 8.20 -26.68
N GLU A 173 14.41 7.40 -27.66
CA GLU A 173 13.02 7.01 -27.92
C GLU A 173 12.87 5.49 -27.88
N VAL A 174 11.72 5.00 -27.40
CA VAL A 174 11.40 3.58 -27.37
C VAL A 174 11.03 3.08 -28.76
N VAL A 175 11.69 2.03 -29.22
CA VAL A 175 11.43 1.39 -30.52
C VAL A 175 10.62 0.10 -30.37
N GLU A 176 10.95 -0.72 -29.38
CA GLU A 176 10.32 -2.02 -29.17
C GLU A 176 10.42 -2.44 -27.71
N GLN A 177 9.40 -3.13 -27.18
CA GLN A 177 9.42 -3.74 -25.86
C GLN A 177 9.08 -5.23 -25.95
N ARG A 178 9.91 -6.08 -25.35
CA ARG A 178 9.69 -7.53 -25.23
C ARG A 178 9.83 -7.96 -23.78
N GLY A 179 8.69 -8.13 -23.10
CA GLY A 179 8.68 -8.38 -21.66
C GLY A 179 9.24 -7.19 -20.89
N HIS A 180 10.32 -7.42 -20.14
CA HIS A 180 11.00 -6.36 -19.38
C HIS A 180 12.12 -5.66 -20.15
N LEU A 181 12.52 -6.16 -21.33
CA LEU A 181 13.57 -5.55 -22.15
C LEU A 181 12.98 -4.52 -23.11
N VAL A 182 13.61 -3.37 -23.21
CA VAL A 182 13.19 -2.27 -24.08
C VAL A 182 14.35 -1.86 -24.99
N THR A 183 14.11 -1.90 -26.29
CA THR A 183 15.01 -1.36 -27.31
C THR A 183 14.72 0.11 -27.49
N VAL A 184 15.76 0.94 -27.43
CA VAL A 184 15.67 2.39 -27.61
C VAL A 184 16.62 2.87 -28.69
N ARG A 185 16.28 4.01 -29.30
CA ARG A 185 17.05 4.64 -30.37
C ARG A 185 17.24 6.14 -30.11
N ALA A 186 18.45 6.61 -30.30
CA ALA A 186 18.76 8.04 -30.28
C ALA A 186 18.50 8.68 -31.65
N SER A 187 18.29 9.99 -31.69
CA SER A 187 18.18 10.77 -32.93
C SER A 187 19.38 10.60 -33.88
N SER A 188 20.55 10.25 -33.33
CA SER A 188 21.76 9.94 -34.09
C SER A 188 21.76 8.56 -34.78
N GLY A 189 20.69 7.77 -34.64
CA GLY A 189 20.57 6.41 -35.17
C GLY A 189 21.18 5.30 -34.31
N ARG A 190 21.80 5.63 -33.17
CA ARG A 190 22.35 4.62 -32.23
C ARG A 190 21.22 3.86 -31.56
N THR A 191 21.37 2.55 -31.41
CA THR A 191 20.40 1.68 -30.72
C THR A 191 21.02 1.07 -29.47
N GLY A 192 20.23 0.93 -28.42
CA GLY A 192 20.62 0.27 -27.17
C GLY A 192 19.45 -0.41 -26.48
N ILE A 193 19.75 -1.14 -25.41
CA ILE A 193 18.76 -1.88 -24.62
C ILE A 193 18.71 -1.31 -23.19
N THR A 194 17.52 -1.19 -22.64
CA THR A 194 17.27 -0.89 -21.23
C THR A 194 16.20 -1.85 -20.69
N SER A 195 15.86 -1.74 -19.42
CA SER A 195 14.90 -2.64 -18.77
C SER A 195 13.88 -1.88 -17.92
N THR A 196 12.64 -2.36 -17.93
CA THR A 196 11.57 -1.92 -17.05
C THR A 196 11.56 -2.66 -15.70
N SER A 197 12.46 -3.63 -15.49
CA SER A 197 12.49 -4.45 -14.26
C SER A 197 12.97 -3.73 -13.00
N GLY A 198 13.62 -2.57 -13.13
CA GLY A 198 14.21 -1.83 -12.01
C GLY A 198 15.35 -2.56 -11.28
N HIS A 199 15.89 -3.64 -11.87
CA HIS A 199 16.98 -4.41 -11.26
C HIS A 199 18.31 -3.63 -11.30
N ALA A 200 19.07 -3.64 -10.21
CA ALA A 200 20.28 -2.83 -10.04
C ALA A 200 21.37 -3.09 -11.10
N SER A 201 21.38 -4.27 -11.72
CA SER A 201 22.30 -4.58 -12.83
C SER A 201 22.11 -3.70 -14.07
N TRP A 202 20.99 -2.99 -14.18
CA TRP A 202 20.71 -2.06 -15.28
C TRP A 202 21.16 -0.64 -14.97
N ILE A 203 21.52 -0.35 -13.70
CA ILE A 203 22.00 0.96 -13.26
C ILE A 203 23.51 1.04 -13.54
N CYS A 204 23.92 2.01 -14.35
CA CYS A 204 25.33 2.23 -14.63
C CYS A 204 26.05 2.72 -13.37
N PRO A 205 27.11 2.05 -12.88
CA PRO A 205 27.81 2.45 -11.66
C PRO A 205 28.50 3.81 -11.81
N SER A 206 28.79 4.23 -13.04
CA SER A 206 29.48 5.49 -13.31
C SER A 206 28.56 6.72 -13.34
N CYS A 207 27.33 6.59 -13.83
CA CYS A 207 26.42 7.73 -14.02
C CYS A 207 25.04 7.57 -13.38
N GLY A 208 24.74 6.41 -12.78
CA GLY A 208 23.48 6.13 -12.10
C GLY A 208 22.26 5.95 -13.01
N GLN A 209 22.43 5.98 -14.34
CA GLN A 209 21.34 5.84 -15.31
C GLN A 209 21.04 4.36 -15.62
N ASN A 210 19.79 4.02 -15.93
CA ASN A 210 19.36 2.66 -16.30
C ASN A 210 19.79 2.21 -17.72
N GLY A 211 20.94 2.68 -18.21
CA GLY A 211 21.34 2.58 -19.62
C GLY A 211 20.93 3.83 -20.44
N PRO A 212 20.80 3.71 -21.77
CA PRO A 212 20.75 2.46 -22.56
C PRO A 212 22.11 1.76 -22.70
N TRP A 213 22.11 0.46 -22.97
CA TRP A 213 23.30 -0.39 -23.02
C TRP A 213 23.56 -0.96 -24.42
N ASN A 214 24.84 -1.07 -24.80
CA ASN A 214 25.32 -1.89 -25.91
C ASN A 214 26.39 -2.85 -25.39
N GLY A 215 26.01 -4.10 -25.11
CA GLY A 215 26.84 -5.02 -24.33
C GLY A 215 27.14 -4.44 -22.95
N VAL A 216 28.43 -4.32 -22.62
CA VAL A 216 28.92 -3.76 -21.35
C VAL A 216 29.06 -2.23 -21.34
N ILE A 217 28.76 -1.54 -22.45
CA ILE A 217 28.94 -0.09 -22.57
C ILE A 217 27.63 0.65 -22.31
N CYS A 218 27.63 1.59 -21.36
CA CYS A 218 26.53 2.52 -21.14
C CYS A 218 26.55 3.61 -22.21
N LEU A 219 25.53 3.68 -23.06
CA LEU A 219 25.41 4.64 -24.15
C LEU A 219 25.09 6.07 -23.66
N SER A 220 24.67 6.23 -22.40
CA SER A 220 24.41 7.54 -21.78
C SER A 220 25.68 8.26 -21.34
N CYS A 221 26.69 7.55 -20.82
CA CYS A 221 27.94 8.15 -20.35
C CYS A 221 29.20 7.68 -21.10
N GLY A 222 29.07 6.66 -21.96
CA GLY A 222 30.17 6.07 -22.73
C GLY A 222 31.10 5.15 -21.94
N ARG A 223 30.86 4.95 -20.64
CA ARG A 223 31.71 4.09 -19.80
C ARG A 223 31.30 2.62 -19.89
N MET A 224 32.31 1.77 -19.82
CA MET A 224 32.17 0.32 -19.72
C MET A 224 31.85 -0.07 -18.27
N SER A 225 31.00 -1.08 -18.10
CA SER A 225 30.68 -1.74 -16.84
C SER A 225 31.03 -3.22 -17.00
N ASP A 226 32.23 -3.61 -16.59
CA ASP A 226 32.67 -5.00 -16.62
C ASP A 226 32.18 -5.70 -15.34
N PRO A 227 31.59 -6.92 -15.39
CA PRO A 227 31.21 -7.68 -14.19
C PRO A 227 32.37 -8.09 -13.23
N GLY A 228 33.56 -7.50 -13.39
CA GLY A 228 34.75 -7.75 -12.56
C GLY A 228 35.17 -6.64 -11.60
N ASP A 229 34.48 -5.49 -11.57
CA ASP A 229 34.77 -4.34 -10.68
C ASP A 229 33.77 -4.20 -9.52
#